data_AF-D7VIF2-F1
#
_entry.id   AF-D7VIF2-F1
#
_cell.length_a   1.000
_cell.length_b   1.000
_cell.length_c   1.000
_cell.angle_alpha   90.00
_cell.angle_beta   90.00
_cell.angle_gamma   90.00
#
_symmetry.space_group_name_H-M   'P 1'
#
loop_
_entity.id
_entity.type
_entity.pdbx_description
1 polymer ?
#
loop_
_entity_poly.entity_id
_entity_poly.type
_entity_poly.pdbx_seq_one_letter_code
_entity_poly.pdbx_strand_id
1 'polypeptide(L)'
;MDTTYNYIHELRNRQMALRAKIEASTIAGEIQFSYGQDCYQEEARSMGLRMIRDGLDLKGEQIILGFVREHYPDYVEEELKWISKMMRYLNKITDTLIDNLLAEGYIALHGNIDLPNENTLFYPLKILDEESLLHYKLNINTLIDLSRPQDLEHLEGWVYYKS
;
A
#
# COMPACT_ATOMS: atom_id res chain seq x y z
N MET A 1 5.38 21.96 22.87
CA MET A 1 4.95 20.98 21.84
C MET A 1 5.57 19.66 22.21
N ASP A 2 4.77 18.62 22.33
CA ASP A 2 5.16 17.34 22.92
C ASP A 2 6.11 16.60 21.96
N THR A 3 7.41 16.59 22.30
CA THR A 3 8.47 15.97 21.49
C THR A 3 8.20 14.50 21.20
N THR A 4 7.44 13.84 22.07
CA THR A 4 7.00 12.45 21.93
C THR A 4 5.97 12.29 20.81
N TYR A 5 5.05 13.25 20.65
CA TYR A 5 4.04 13.22 19.59
C TYR A 5 4.67 13.45 18.22
N ASN A 6 5.59 14.40 18.10
CA ASN A 6 6.35 14.64 16.88
C ASN A 6 7.24 13.44 16.51
N TYR A 7 7.84 12.77 17.51
CA TYR A 7 8.65 11.57 17.29
C TYR A 7 7.82 10.35 16.87
N ILE A 8 6.62 10.17 17.43
CA ILE A 8 5.68 9.09 17.03
C ILE A 8 5.14 9.34 15.61
N HIS A 9 4.80 10.59 15.27
CA HIS A 9 4.40 10.95 13.90
C HIS A 9 5.55 10.77 12.92
N GLU A 10 6.76 11.22 13.25
CA GLU A 10 7.96 10.91 12.44
C GLU A 10 8.21 9.40 12.31
N LEU A 11 8.02 8.61 13.35
CA LEU A 11 8.20 7.15 13.32
C LEU A 11 7.14 6.47 12.45
N ARG A 12 5.88 6.91 12.57
CA ARG A 12 4.76 6.40 11.77
C ARG A 12 4.94 6.78 10.30
N ASN A 13 5.36 8.02 10.04
CA ASN A 13 5.71 8.49 8.71
C ASN A 13 6.97 7.78 8.16
N ARG A 14 7.98 7.49 8.99
CA ARG A 14 9.14 6.66 8.62
C ARG A 14 8.74 5.20 8.35
N GLN A 15 7.76 4.66 9.05
CA GLN A 15 7.20 3.33 8.79
C GLN A 15 6.34 3.30 7.52
N MET A 16 5.62 4.37 7.21
CA MET A 16 4.90 4.56 5.94
C MET A 16 5.89 4.71 4.78
N ALA A 17 6.96 5.48 4.98
CA ALA A 17 8.05 5.73 4.04
C ALA A 17 8.90 4.51 3.67
N LEU A 18 9.17 3.64 4.64
CA LEU A 18 9.90 2.39 4.36
C LEU A 18 9.06 1.37 3.58
N ARG A 19 7.74 1.60 3.44
CA ARG A 19 6.75 0.56 3.07
C ARG A 19 5.80 0.95 1.95
N ALA A 20 6.03 2.09 1.31
CA ALA A 20 5.54 2.36 -0.02
C ALA A 20 6.55 1.95 -1.11
N LYS A 21 7.36 0.92 -0.82
CA LYS A 21 8.00 0.07 -1.83
C LYS A 21 6.96 -0.73 -2.63
N ILE A 22 5.92 -0.08 -3.14
CA ILE A 22 5.15 -0.58 -4.27
C ILE A 22 6.11 -0.69 -5.47
N GLU A 23 7.08 0.22 -5.57
CA GLU A 23 8.04 0.31 -6.69
C GLU A 23 9.29 -0.57 -6.54
N ALA A 24 9.81 -0.77 -5.31
CA ALA A 24 11.02 -1.56 -5.06
C ALA A 24 10.75 -3.02 -4.67
N SER A 25 9.50 -3.46 -4.80
CA SER A 25 9.08 -4.83 -4.58
C SER A 25 8.92 -5.53 -5.94
N THR A 26 9.35 -6.78 -6.04
CA THR A 26 9.14 -7.68 -7.21
C THR A 26 7.66 -7.79 -7.63
N ILE A 27 6.77 -7.26 -6.80
CA ILE A 27 5.31 -7.25 -6.89
C ILE A 27 4.74 -6.05 -7.70
N ALA A 28 5.56 -5.03 -8.04
CA ALA A 28 5.16 -3.85 -8.84
C ALA A 28 4.74 -4.14 -10.30
N GLY A 29 5.11 -5.32 -10.81
CA GLY A 29 4.84 -5.78 -12.19
C GLY A 29 5.54 -4.94 -13.26
N GLU A 30 4.93 -3.81 -13.61
CA GLU A 30 5.29 -2.94 -14.76
C GLU A 30 5.66 -1.50 -14.35
N ILE A 31 5.37 -1.10 -13.11
CA ILE A 31 5.75 0.23 -12.60
C ILE A 31 7.10 0.08 -11.91
N GLN A 32 8.17 0.24 -12.67
CA GLN A 32 9.50 0.48 -12.13
C GLN A 32 9.84 1.95 -12.35
N PHE A 33 9.30 2.81 -11.51
CA PHE A 33 9.82 4.17 -11.37
C PHE A 33 10.49 4.22 -10.01
N SER A 34 11.75 4.62 -9.95
CA SER A 34 12.45 4.78 -8.69
C SER A 34 13.09 6.15 -8.69
N TYR A 35 12.47 7.07 -7.98
CA TYR A 35 12.98 8.40 -7.73
C TYR A 35 12.50 8.84 -6.37
N GLY A 36 13.16 9.81 -5.74
CA GLY A 36 12.72 10.34 -4.46
C GLY A 36 12.57 9.31 -3.35
N GLN A 37 13.56 8.41 -3.17
CA GLN A 37 13.64 7.37 -2.13
C GLN A 37 13.71 7.93 -0.68
N ASP A 38 12.92 8.95 -0.39
CA ASP A 38 12.81 9.66 0.86
C ASP A 38 11.42 9.47 1.46
N CYS A 39 11.31 9.80 2.75
CA CYS A 39 10.09 9.56 3.48
C CYS A 39 8.94 10.51 3.18
N TYR A 40 9.22 11.65 2.57
CA TYR A 40 8.25 12.70 2.32
C TYR A 40 7.46 12.43 1.03
N GLN A 41 8.09 11.84 0.01
CA GLN A 41 7.36 11.39 -1.18
C GLN A 41 6.28 10.38 -0.82
N GLU A 42 6.63 9.42 0.03
CA GLU A 42 5.71 8.36 0.42
C GLU A 42 4.63 8.82 1.39
N GLU A 43 4.91 9.83 2.21
CA GLU A 43 3.90 10.53 2.98
C GLU A 43 2.89 11.23 2.06
N ALA A 44 3.37 11.94 1.04
CA ALA A 44 2.50 12.61 0.06
C ALA A 44 1.63 11.59 -0.70
N ARG A 45 2.22 10.49 -1.17
CA ARG A 45 1.52 9.36 -1.80
C ARG A 45 0.46 8.75 -0.89
N SER A 46 0.81 8.40 0.35
CA SER A 46 -0.15 7.81 1.28
C SER A 46 -1.29 8.77 1.63
N MET A 47 -0.99 10.05 1.86
CA MET A 47 -2.00 11.05 2.16
C MET A 47 -2.93 11.28 0.96
N GLY A 48 -2.37 11.41 -0.24
CA GLY A 48 -3.15 11.60 -1.45
C GLY A 48 -4.02 10.39 -1.78
N LEU A 49 -3.50 9.18 -1.64
CA LEU A 49 -4.29 7.95 -1.81
C LEU A 49 -5.45 7.87 -0.82
N ARG A 50 -5.21 8.19 0.47
CA ARG A 50 -6.30 8.25 1.46
C ARG A 50 -7.40 9.23 1.03
N MET A 51 -7.01 10.41 0.54
CA MET A 51 -7.98 11.41 0.10
C MET A 51 -8.76 10.97 -1.13
N ILE A 52 -8.12 10.34 -2.12
CA ILE A 52 -8.79 9.71 -3.26
C ILE A 52 -9.80 8.67 -2.76
N ARG A 53 -9.41 7.82 -1.80
CA ARG A 53 -10.28 6.80 -1.22
C ARG A 53 -11.50 7.38 -0.47
N ASP A 54 -11.36 8.59 0.08
CA ASP A 54 -12.44 9.32 0.76
C ASP A 54 -13.32 10.14 -0.23
N GLY A 55 -13.14 9.95 -1.54
CA GLY A 55 -13.89 10.65 -2.59
C GLY A 55 -13.40 12.07 -2.89
N LEU A 56 -12.18 12.41 -2.45
CA LEU A 56 -11.52 13.68 -2.70
C LEU A 56 -10.44 13.56 -3.79
N ASP A 57 -10.78 12.89 -4.88
CA ASP A 57 -9.86 12.50 -5.97
C ASP A 57 -8.92 13.62 -6.39
N LEU A 58 -9.48 14.77 -6.80
CA LEU A 58 -8.71 15.92 -7.28
C LEU A 58 -7.76 16.49 -6.22
N LYS A 59 -8.16 16.48 -4.95
CA LYS A 59 -7.31 17.00 -3.86
C LYS A 59 -6.20 16.02 -3.52
N GLY A 60 -6.50 14.73 -3.53
CA GLY A 60 -5.51 13.69 -3.31
C GLY A 60 -4.46 13.66 -4.42
N GLU A 61 -4.89 13.74 -5.67
CA GLU A 61 -3.99 13.88 -6.82
C GLU A 61 -3.12 15.14 -6.72
N GLN A 62 -3.70 16.29 -6.36
CA GLN A 62 -2.95 17.54 -6.21
C GLN A 62 -1.87 17.48 -5.12
N ILE A 63 -2.10 16.77 -4.02
CA ILE A 63 -1.09 16.58 -2.97
C ILE A 63 0.12 15.82 -3.51
N ILE A 64 -0.14 14.73 -4.23
CA ILE A 64 0.90 13.85 -4.76
C ILE A 64 1.68 14.59 -5.85
N LEU A 65 0.98 15.15 -6.84
CA LEU A 65 1.62 15.85 -7.95
C LEU A 65 2.24 17.19 -7.54
N GLY A 66 1.71 17.84 -6.51
CA GLY A 66 2.29 19.06 -5.95
C GLY A 66 3.69 18.80 -5.40
N PHE A 67 3.81 17.74 -4.59
CA PHE A 67 5.10 17.31 -4.05
C PHE A 67 6.08 16.91 -5.16
N VAL A 68 5.63 16.10 -6.13
CA VAL A 68 6.48 15.67 -7.25
C VAL A 68 6.90 16.85 -8.12
N ARG A 69 6.04 17.82 -8.42
CA ARG A 69 6.42 19.01 -9.21
C ARG A 69 7.46 19.87 -8.50
N GLU A 70 7.42 19.92 -7.16
CA GLU A 70 8.36 20.72 -6.36
C GLU A 70 9.73 20.05 -6.25
N HIS A 71 9.77 18.74 -6.00
CA HIS A 71 11.00 18.05 -5.64
C HIS A 71 11.55 17.14 -6.76
N TYR A 72 10.69 16.66 -7.65
CA TYR A 72 10.98 15.65 -8.68
C TYR A 72 10.30 15.97 -10.03
N PRO A 73 10.51 17.16 -10.60
CA PRO A 73 9.73 17.66 -11.74
C PRO A 73 9.84 16.78 -12.99
N ASP A 74 10.94 16.06 -13.17
CA ASP A 74 11.17 15.17 -14.31
C ASP A 74 10.31 13.89 -14.28
N TYR A 75 9.62 13.62 -13.16
CA TYR A 75 8.88 12.37 -12.94
C TYR A 75 7.36 12.56 -12.82
N VAL A 76 6.84 13.73 -13.20
CA VAL A 76 5.41 14.05 -13.06
C VAL A 76 4.52 13.13 -13.91
N GLU A 77 4.99 12.72 -15.10
CA GLU A 77 4.23 11.83 -15.99
C GLU A 77 4.17 10.41 -15.45
N GLU A 78 5.26 9.93 -14.85
CA GLU A 78 5.38 8.65 -14.17
C GLU A 78 4.41 8.61 -12.98
N GLU A 79 4.38 9.68 -12.17
CA GLU A 79 3.47 9.76 -11.03
C GLU A 79 2.00 9.78 -11.47
N LEU A 80 1.67 10.49 -12.55
CA LEU A 80 0.32 10.49 -13.12
C LEU A 80 -0.14 9.08 -13.55
N LYS A 81 0.75 8.31 -14.17
CA LYS A 81 0.49 6.90 -14.53
C LYS A 81 0.27 6.05 -13.29
N TRP A 82 1.09 6.26 -12.25
CA TRP A 82 0.93 5.56 -10.98
C TRP A 82 -0.41 5.86 -10.30
N ILE A 83 -0.77 7.15 -10.16
CA ILE A 83 -2.05 7.58 -9.57
C ILE A 83 -3.22 6.95 -10.32
N SER A 84 -3.20 7.01 -11.66
CA SER A 84 -4.26 6.45 -12.51
C SER A 84 -4.42 4.93 -12.29
N LYS A 85 -3.31 4.20 -12.14
CA LYS A 85 -3.34 2.76 -11.86
C LYS A 85 -3.89 2.48 -10.46
N MET A 86 -3.48 3.25 -9.46
CA MET A 86 -3.98 3.13 -8.10
C MET A 86 -5.48 3.40 -8.04
N MET A 87 -5.98 4.46 -8.67
CA MET A 87 -7.42 4.75 -8.74
C MET A 87 -8.25 3.62 -9.36
N ARG A 88 -7.67 2.87 -10.30
CA ARG A 88 -8.38 1.82 -11.03
C ARG A 88 -8.41 0.46 -10.32
N TYR A 89 -7.32 0.07 -9.66
CA TYR A 89 -7.13 -1.30 -9.18
C TYR A 89 -7.16 -1.46 -7.66
N LEU A 90 -7.31 -0.35 -6.94
CA LEU A 90 -7.30 -0.32 -5.48
C LEU A 90 -8.71 -0.44 -4.92
N ASN A 91 -8.96 -1.50 -4.15
CA ASN A 91 -10.26 -1.81 -3.59
C ASN A 91 -10.20 -1.86 -2.07
N LYS A 92 -11.21 -1.32 -1.38
CA LYS A 92 -11.29 -1.38 0.08
C LYS A 92 -11.51 -2.81 0.53
N ILE A 93 -10.78 -3.26 1.57
CA ILE A 93 -11.08 -4.53 2.22
C ILE A 93 -12.48 -4.46 2.84
N THR A 94 -13.32 -5.41 2.44
CA THR A 94 -14.65 -5.65 2.95
C THR A 94 -14.86 -7.15 2.99
N ASP A 95 -15.76 -7.64 3.84
CA ASP A 95 -16.08 -9.08 3.92
C ASP A 95 -16.44 -9.65 2.54
N THR A 96 -17.24 -8.90 1.76
CA THR A 96 -17.60 -9.27 0.39
C THR A 96 -16.39 -9.36 -0.54
N LEU A 97 -15.42 -8.46 -0.41
CA LEU A 97 -14.19 -8.55 -1.21
C LEU A 97 -13.37 -9.79 -0.85
N ILE A 98 -13.29 -10.12 0.44
CA ILE A 98 -12.59 -11.32 0.92
C ILE A 98 -13.26 -12.59 0.39
N ASP A 99 -14.59 -12.67 0.45
CA ASP A 99 -15.35 -13.80 -0.10
C ASP A 99 -15.09 -13.96 -1.61
N ASN A 100 -15.08 -12.86 -2.36
CA ASN A 100 -14.77 -12.88 -3.79
C ASN A 100 -13.34 -13.36 -4.06
N LEU A 101 -12.36 -12.91 -3.27
CA LEU A 101 -10.97 -13.37 -3.40
C LEU A 101 -10.85 -14.88 -3.15
N LEU A 102 -11.52 -15.39 -2.12
CA LEU A 102 -11.57 -16.83 -1.85
C LEU A 102 -12.21 -17.60 -3.00
N ALA A 103 -13.33 -17.11 -3.55
CA ALA A 103 -14.01 -17.72 -4.69
C ALA A 103 -13.15 -17.73 -5.97
N GLU A 104 -12.31 -16.70 -6.18
CA GLU A 104 -11.36 -16.61 -7.28
C GLU A 104 -10.10 -17.47 -7.09
N GLY A 105 -9.97 -18.14 -5.94
CA GLY A 105 -8.88 -19.06 -5.62
C GLY A 105 -7.63 -18.38 -5.04
N TYR A 106 -7.75 -17.18 -4.49
CA TYR A 106 -6.69 -16.59 -3.68
C TYR A 106 -6.67 -17.22 -2.28
N ILE A 107 -5.47 -17.45 -1.75
CA ILE A 107 -5.23 -18.15 -0.48
C ILE A 107 -4.67 -17.24 0.61
N ALA A 108 -4.05 -16.11 0.23
CA ALA A 108 -3.44 -15.18 1.17
C ALA A 108 -3.49 -13.75 0.67
N LEU A 109 -3.39 -12.80 1.60
CA LEU A 109 -3.08 -11.41 1.34
C LEU A 109 -1.70 -11.11 1.92
N HIS A 110 -0.84 -10.46 1.15
CA HIS A 110 0.43 -10.00 1.66
C HIS A 110 0.41 -8.47 1.71
N GLY A 111 0.46 -7.94 2.92
CA GLY A 111 0.45 -6.53 3.26
C GLY A 111 1.83 -5.90 3.12
N ASN A 112 1.85 -4.62 2.79
CA ASN A 112 3.09 -3.86 2.77
C ASN A 112 3.64 -3.55 4.18
N ILE A 113 2.87 -3.78 5.24
CA ILE A 113 3.23 -3.49 6.62
C ILE A 113 2.92 -4.66 7.57
N ASP A 114 3.77 -4.87 8.59
CA ASP A 114 3.58 -5.93 9.61
C ASP A 114 2.38 -5.73 10.53
N LEU A 115 1.90 -4.49 10.69
CA LEU A 115 0.78 -4.15 11.56
C LEU A 115 -0.28 -3.42 10.74
N PRO A 116 -1.23 -4.15 10.15
CA PRO A 116 -2.30 -3.59 9.35
C PRO A 116 -3.05 -2.43 10.03
N ASN A 117 -3.40 -1.45 9.22
CA ASN A 117 -4.26 -0.30 9.51
C ASN A 117 -4.98 0.15 8.24
N GLU A 118 -5.89 1.12 8.35
CA GLU A 118 -6.65 1.73 7.25
C GLU A 118 -5.86 2.12 5.98
N ASN A 119 -4.55 2.38 6.07
CA ASN A 119 -3.71 2.78 4.94
C ASN A 119 -2.99 1.62 4.26
N THR A 120 -3.06 0.42 4.84
CA THR A 120 -2.34 -0.77 4.39
C THR A 120 -2.74 -1.15 2.98
N LEU A 121 -1.75 -1.55 2.20
CA LEU A 121 -1.91 -2.12 0.88
C LEU A 121 -1.62 -3.60 0.95
N PHE A 122 -2.58 -4.39 0.54
CA PHE A 122 -2.50 -5.83 0.41
C PHE A 122 -2.48 -6.20 -1.06
N TYR A 123 -1.70 -7.22 -1.39
CA TYR A 123 -1.82 -7.87 -2.69
C TYR A 123 -2.28 -9.32 -2.49
N PRO A 124 -3.20 -9.81 -3.33
CA PRO A 124 -3.74 -11.15 -3.17
C PRO A 124 -2.84 -12.19 -3.86
N LEU A 125 -2.69 -13.34 -3.20
CA LEU A 125 -1.82 -14.45 -3.60
C LEU A 125 -2.62 -15.72 -3.82
N LYS A 126 -2.46 -16.37 -4.99
CA LYS A 126 -3.01 -17.71 -5.25
C LYS A 126 -2.05 -18.83 -4.86
N ILE A 127 -0.75 -18.53 -4.81
CA ILE A 127 0.33 -19.46 -4.47
C ILE A 127 1.33 -18.68 -3.62
N LEU A 128 1.83 -19.29 -2.55
CA LEU A 128 2.93 -18.73 -1.77
C LEU A 128 4.25 -19.06 -2.48
N ASP A 129 4.96 -18.03 -2.94
CA ASP A 129 6.32 -18.19 -3.48
C ASP A 129 7.35 -18.39 -2.36
N GLU A 130 8.61 -18.71 -2.73
CA GLU A 130 9.67 -18.99 -1.76
C GLU A 130 9.94 -17.79 -0.82
N GLU A 131 9.74 -16.56 -1.31
CA GLU A 131 9.87 -15.32 -0.54
C GLU A 131 8.72 -15.17 0.47
N SER A 132 7.47 -15.41 0.05
CA SER A 132 6.29 -15.40 0.93
C SER A 132 6.36 -16.51 1.98
N LEU A 133 6.89 -17.68 1.63
CA LEU A 133 7.14 -18.78 2.56
C LEU A 133 8.23 -18.43 3.58
N LEU A 134 9.27 -17.70 3.16
CA LEU A 134 10.30 -17.19 4.05
C LEU A 134 9.71 -16.15 5.01
N HIS A 135 8.89 -15.21 4.52
CA HIS A 135 8.22 -14.21 5.35
C HIS A 135 7.28 -14.85 6.37
N TYR A 136 6.50 -15.85 5.95
CA TYR A 136 5.64 -16.65 6.82
C TYR A 136 6.44 -17.36 7.91
N LYS A 137 7.58 -17.99 7.55
CA LYS A 137 8.46 -18.68 8.50
C LYS A 137 9.16 -17.74 9.49
N LEU A 138 9.41 -16.50 9.08
CA LEU A 138 10.03 -15.48 9.92
C LEU A 138 9.01 -14.75 10.81
N ASN A 139 7.74 -15.13 10.76
CA ASN A 139 6.65 -14.48 11.51
C ASN A 139 6.59 -12.97 11.24
N ILE A 140 6.96 -12.58 10.02
CA ILE A 140 6.76 -11.23 9.52
C ILE A 140 5.26 -11.16 9.23
N ASN A 141 4.53 -10.42 10.07
CA ASN A 141 3.06 -10.32 10.08
C ASN A 141 2.46 -9.63 8.83
N THR A 142 3.19 -9.62 7.73
CA THR A 142 2.75 -9.12 6.44
C THR A 142 1.89 -10.14 5.70
N LEU A 143 1.92 -11.43 6.03
CA LEU A 143 1.11 -12.45 5.34
C LEU A 143 -0.14 -12.84 6.15
N ILE A 144 -1.31 -12.62 5.56
CA ILE A 144 -2.62 -12.94 6.12
C ILE A 144 -3.19 -14.13 5.35
N ASP A 145 -3.50 -15.20 6.08
CA ASP A 145 -4.11 -16.41 5.52
C ASP A 145 -5.62 -16.19 5.36
N LEU A 146 -6.12 -16.20 4.11
CA LEU A 146 -7.54 -15.98 3.83
C LEU A 146 -8.42 -17.14 4.32
N SER A 147 -7.83 -18.30 4.63
CA SER A 147 -8.58 -19.45 5.16
C SER A 147 -8.81 -19.37 6.67
N ARG A 148 -8.23 -18.38 7.36
CA ARG A 148 -8.31 -18.21 8.81
C ARG A 148 -9.19 -17.01 9.17
N PRO A 149 -10.46 -17.25 9.59
CA PRO A 149 -11.38 -16.16 9.93
C PRO A 149 -10.86 -15.19 11.00
N GLN A 150 -10.05 -15.70 11.94
CA GLN A 150 -9.46 -14.90 13.03
C GLN A 150 -8.47 -13.84 12.52
N ASP A 151 -7.81 -14.09 11.39
CA ASP A 151 -6.84 -13.15 10.80
C ASP A 151 -7.55 -12.10 9.91
N LEU A 152 -8.84 -12.32 9.62
CA LEU A 152 -9.69 -11.45 8.82
C LEU A 152 -10.56 -10.53 9.69
N GLU A 153 -10.81 -10.91 10.94
CA GLU A 153 -11.54 -10.09 11.90
C GLU A 153 -10.82 -8.74 12.07
N HIS A 154 -11.51 -7.65 11.73
CA HIS A 154 -10.99 -6.28 11.76
C HIS A 154 -9.85 -5.98 10.79
N LEU A 155 -9.71 -6.76 9.71
CA LEU A 155 -8.71 -6.46 8.69
C LEU A 155 -9.03 -5.15 7.97
N GLU A 156 -8.24 -4.12 8.25
CA GLU A 156 -8.31 -2.82 7.60
C GLU A 156 -7.27 -2.69 6.49
N GLY A 157 -7.63 -1.98 5.43
CA GLY A 157 -6.72 -1.65 4.34
C GLY A 157 -7.37 -1.85 2.98
N TRP A 158 -6.52 -2.03 1.97
CA TRP A 158 -6.93 -2.02 0.58
C TRP A 158 -6.23 -3.12 -0.19
N VAL A 159 -6.96 -3.84 -1.03
CA VAL A 159 -6.42 -4.83 -1.95
C VAL A 159 -6.08 -4.15 -3.26
N TYR A 160 -4.85 -4.37 -3.71
CA TYR A 160 -4.38 -4.00 -5.03
C TYR A 160 -4.24 -5.25 -5.88
N TYR A 161 -5.01 -5.33 -6.98
CA TYR A 161 -4.90 -6.42 -7.94
C TYR A 161 -3.70 -6.19 -8.86
N LYS A 162 -2.80 -7.18 -8.90
CA LYS A 162 -1.76 -7.26 -9.93
C LYS A 162 -2.46 -7.56 -11.26
N SER A 163 -2.43 -6.59 -12.18
CA SER A 163 -2.66 -6.86 -13.60
C SER A 163 -1.49 -7.60 -14.21
#